data_AF-A0A2E9LDV9-F1
#
_entry.id   AF-A0A2E9LDV9-F1
#
_cell.length_a   1.000
_cell.length_b   1.000
_cell.length_c   1.000
_cell.angle_alpha   90.00
_cell.angle_beta   90.00
_cell.angle_gamma   90.00
#
_symmetry.space_group_name_H-M   'P 1'
#
loop_
_entity.id
_entity.type
_entity.pdbx_description
1 polymer ?
#
loop_
_entity_poly.entity_id
_entity_poly.type
_entity_poly.pdbx_seq_one_letter_code
_entity_poly.pdbx_strand_id
1 'polypeptide(L)'
;MDVLVVQSHPSRTSYNEAILETVLSSLECLSNIKTTLIRLGKKNIDEGTVERKPAIVIFIYPTWWGGYPASLTNWIQEVFFKNTHLFKDVRTIVSITTHGSSKFINLLQGEWGRSYTENRLAKICNNSVKLEWISLYKIDRCTHNELENYLAKVKSDVTEFIAG
;
A
#
# COMPACT_ATOMS: atom_id res chain seq x y z
N MET A 1 -7.34 15.63 -6.89
CA MET A 1 -6.18 15.13 -6.11
C MET A 1 -5.65 13.87 -6.79
N ASP A 2 -4.33 13.68 -6.76
CA ASP A 2 -3.68 12.53 -7.41
C ASP A 2 -3.30 11.46 -6.40
N VAL A 3 -3.78 10.25 -6.63
CA VAL A 3 -3.53 9.08 -5.79
C VAL A 3 -2.78 8.03 -6.60
N LEU A 4 -1.63 7.62 -6.11
CA LEU A 4 -0.87 6.51 -6.68
C LEU A 4 -1.12 5.25 -5.85
N VAL A 5 -1.68 4.23 -6.48
CA VAL A 5 -1.88 2.90 -5.87
C VAL A 5 -0.85 1.95 -6.45
N VAL A 6 -0.01 1.38 -5.60
CA VAL A 6 1.02 0.40 -5.97
C VAL A 6 0.67 -0.94 -5.30
N GLN A 7 0.21 -1.88 -6.12
CA GLN A 7 -0.14 -3.22 -5.66
C GLN A 7 0.94 -4.23 -6.04
N SER A 8 1.36 -5.06 -5.09
CA SER A 8 2.40 -6.06 -5.30
C SER A 8 1.89 -7.45 -4.89
N HIS A 9 1.39 -8.21 -5.87
CA HIS A 9 0.97 -9.59 -5.67
C HIS A 9 0.92 -10.36 -7.00
N PRO A 10 1.46 -11.59 -7.09
CA PRO A 10 1.51 -12.34 -8.35
C PRO A 10 0.14 -12.85 -8.83
N SER A 11 -0.75 -13.22 -7.90
CA SER A 11 -2.06 -13.78 -8.23
C SER A 11 -3.17 -12.71 -8.29
N ARG A 12 -4.04 -12.83 -9.31
CA ARG A 12 -5.28 -12.04 -9.47
C ARG A 12 -6.46 -12.57 -8.65
N THR A 13 -6.34 -13.75 -8.05
CA THR A 13 -7.42 -14.37 -7.26
C THR A 13 -7.06 -14.39 -5.77
N SER A 14 -6.22 -13.46 -5.35
CA SER A 14 -5.72 -13.37 -3.97
C SER A 14 -6.54 -12.43 -3.13
N TYR A 15 -6.44 -12.55 -1.82
CA TYR A 15 -7.04 -11.57 -0.91
C TYR A 15 -6.45 -10.16 -1.08
N ASN A 16 -5.19 -10.05 -1.52
CA ASN A 16 -4.58 -8.77 -1.89
C ASN A 16 -5.24 -8.14 -3.13
N GLU A 17 -5.86 -8.94 -4.01
CA GLU A 17 -6.68 -8.43 -5.10
C GLU A 17 -8.00 -7.85 -4.57
N ALA A 18 -8.67 -8.55 -3.65
CA ALA A 18 -9.91 -8.05 -3.02
C ALA A 18 -9.68 -6.73 -2.27
N ILE A 19 -8.55 -6.59 -1.59
CA ILE A 19 -8.13 -5.32 -0.97
C ILE A 19 -7.97 -4.22 -2.03
N LEU A 20 -7.30 -4.52 -3.15
CA LEU A 20 -7.15 -3.56 -4.26
C LEU A 20 -8.51 -3.12 -4.81
N GLU A 21 -9.41 -4.05 -5.11
CA GLU A 21 -10.76 -3.74 -5.61
C GLU A 21 -11.55 -2.88 -4.62
N THR A 22 -11.41 -3.16 -3.32
CA THR A 22 -12.01 -2.35 -2.25
C THR A 22 -11.44 -0.93 -2.22
N VAL A 23 -10.12 -0.78 -2.36
CA VAL A 23 -9.47 0.53 -2.42
C VAL A 23 -9.93 1.30 -3.66
N LEU A 24 -9.88 0.69 -4.85
CA LEU A 24 -10.27 1.34 -6.10
C LEU A 24 -11.73 1.79 -6.08
N SER A 25 -12.65 0.92 -5.64
CA SER A 25 -14.07 1.29 -5.50
C SER A 25 -14.28 2.43 -4.50
N SER A 26 -13.51 2.48 -3.41
CA SER A 26 -13.56 3.59 -2.45
C SER A 26 -13.09 4.91 -3.08
N LEU A 27 -12.05 4.86 -3.93
CA LEU A 27 -11.53 6.02 -4.66
C LEU A 27 -12.51 6.52 -5.73
N GLU A 28 -13.19 5.61 -6.44
CA GLU A 28 -14.17 5.95 -7.48
C GLU A 28 -15.40 6.68 -6.92
N CYS A 29 -15.80 6.37 -5.67
CA CYS A 29 -16.89 7.06 -4.99
C CYS A 29 -16.56 8.52 -4.63
N LEU A 30 -15.28 8.91 -4.66
CA LEU A 30 -14.84 10.25 -4.29
C LEU A 30 -14.67 11.12 -5.54
N SER A 31 -15.41 12.24 -5.60
CA SER A 31 -15.31 13.19 -6.70
C SER A 31 -13.91 13.82 -6.78
N ASN A 32 -13.40 14.06 -8.00
CA ASN A 32 -12.15 14.77 -8.27
C ASN A 32 -10.85 14.06 -7.84
N ILE A 33 -10.86 12.73 -7.69
CA ILE A 33 -9.64 11.92 -7.53
C ILE A 33 -9.23 11.35 -8.89
N LYS A 34 -7.95 11.49 -9.24
CA LYS A 34 -7.35 10.78 -10.36
C LYS A 34 -6.39 9.74 -9.83
N THR A 35 -6.71 8.48 -10.09
CA THR A 35 -5.98 7.32 -9.60
C THR A 35 -5.03 6.81 -10.67
N THR A 36 -3.76 6.63 -10.30
CA THR A 36 -2.77 5.88 -11.09
C THR A 36 -2.54 4.54 -10.42
N LEU A 37 -2.70 3.43 -11.14
CA LEU A 37 -2.50 2.08 -10.62
C LEU A 37 -1.22 1.46 -11.21
N ILE A 38 -0.33 1.01 -10.34
CA ILE A 38 0.86 0.21 -10.68
C ILE A 38 0.70 -1.19 -10.10
N ARG A 39 1.00 -2.21 -10.91
CA ARG A 39 0.82 -3.61 -10.55
C ARG A 39 2.11 -4.39 -10.69
N LEU A 40 2.64 -4.85 -9.57
CA LEU A 40 3.96 -5.46 -9.47
C LEU A 40 3.85 -6.98 -9.26
N GLY A 41 4.81 -7.72 -9.81
CA GLY A 41 4.92 -9.18 -9.62
C GLY A 41 4.00 -10.03 -10.51
N LYS A 42 3.27 -9.42 -11.45
CA LYS A 42 2.44 -10.14 -12.43
C LYS A 42 3.25 -10.37 -13.73
N LYS A 43 3.08 -11.54 -14.36
CA LYS A 43 3.70 -11.81 -15.67
C LYS A 43 3.18 -10.77 -16.69
N ASN A 44 4.10 -10.10 -17.40
CA ASN A 44 3.83 -9.16 -18.50
C ASN A 44 3.00 -7.91 -18.14
N ILE A 45 3.28 -7.24 -17.01
CA ILE A 45 2.63 -5.96 -16.70
C ILE A 45 3.66 -4.87 -16.49
N ASP A 46 3.33 -3.68 -17.01
CA ASP A 46 3.98 -2.39 -16.83
C ASP A 46 4.36 -2.16 -15.35
N GLU A 47 5.66 -2.06 -15.06
CA GLU A 47 6.13 -1.56 -13.76
C GLU A 47 5.76 -0.09 -13.54
N GLY A 48 5.15 0.54 -14.56
CA GLY A 48 4.37 1.75 -14.49
C GLY A 48 5.23 2.98 -14.35
N THR A 49 5.12 3.90 -15.31
CA THR A 49 5.73 5.22 -15.21
C THR A 49 4.86 6.12 -14.33
N VAL A 50 5.46 6.72 -13.31
CA VAL A 50 4.81 7.78 -12.53
C VAL A 50 4.99 9.09 -13.29
N GLU A 51 3.98 9.52 -14.03
CA GLU A 51 4.05 10.76 -14.83
C GLU A 51 3.59 12.00 -14.06
N ARG A 52 2.87 11.80 -12.97
CA ARG A 52 2.22 12.87 -12.20
C ARG A 52 2.60 12.74 -10.73
N LYS A 53 2.79 13.89 -10.08
CA LYS A 53 3.13 13.95 -8.66
C LYS A 53 1.93 13.56 -7.79
N PRO A 54 1.95 12.42 -7.09
CA PRO A 54 0.84 12.05 -6.24
C PRO A 54 0.84 12.88 -4.95
N ALA A 55 -0.34 13.23 -4.47
CA ALA A 55 -0.51 13.75 -3.11
C ALA A 55 -0.55 12.60 -2.08
N ILE A 56 -1.02 11.42 -2.49
CA ILE A 56 -1.16 10.24 -1.66
C ILE A 56 -0.59 9.02 -2.38
N VAL A 57 0.16 8.19 -1.66
CA VAL A 57 0.64 6.89 -2.15
C VAL A 57 0.04 5.78 -1.29
N ILE A 58 -0.58 4.80 -1.92
CA ILE A 58 -1.16 3.63 -1.27
C ILE A 58 -0.38 2.38 -1.71
N PHE A 59 0.24 1.69 -0.78
CA PHE A 59 0.89 0.40 -0.99
C PHE A 59 -0.04 -0.73 -0.57
N ILE A 60 -0.23 -1.72 -1.44
CA ILE A 60 -1.00 -2.93 -1.16
C ILE A 60 -0.13 -4.15 -1.41
N TYR A 61 0.19 -4.91 -0.37
CA TYR A 61 1.11 -6.05 -0.50
C TYR A 61 0.96 -7.06 0.64
N PRO A 62 1.28 -8.35 0.42
CA PRO A 62 1.48 -9.29 1.51
C PRO A 62 2.83 -9.05 2.18
N THR A 63 2.91 -9.23 3.50
CA THR A 63 4.20 -9.23 4.19
C THR A 63 4.91 -10.55 3.95
N TRP A 64 6.06 -10.49 3.27
CA TRP A 64 6.93 -11.64 3.01
C TRP A 64 8.26 -11.42 3.71
N TRP A 65 8.71 -12.43 4.46
CA TRP A 65 9.96 -12.36 5.25
C TRP A 65 10.05 -11.11 6.16
N GLY A 66 8.92 -10.69 6.74
CA GLY A 66 8.85 -9.54 7.66
C GLY A 66 8.77 -8.17 6.97
N GLY A 67 8.76 -8.12 5.64
CA GLY A 67 8.79 -6.87 4.89
C GLY A 67 8.04 -6.90 3.56
N TYR A 68 8.49 -6.03 2.66
CA TYR A 68 7.95 -5.89 1.31
C TYR A 68 8.29 -7.10 0.44
N PRO A 69 7.39 -7.50 -0.48
CA PRO A 69 7.73 -8.42 -1.56
C PRO A 69 8.88 -7.87 -2.41
N ALA A 70 9.69 -8.76 -2.98
CA ALA A 70 10.84 -8.40 -3.81
C ALA A 70 10.48 -7.44 -4.96
N SER A 71 9.32 -7.65 -5.61
CA SER A 71 8.81 -6.79 -6.68
C SER A 71 8.53 -5.36 -6.22
N LEU A 72 8.02 -5.17 -5.00
CA LEU A 72 7.78 -3.84 -4.43
C LEU A 72 9.11 -3.18 -4.07
N THR A 73 10.03 -3.92 -3.45
CA THR A 73 11.37 -3.42 -3.14
C THR A 73 12.11 -2.98 -4.40
N ASN A 74 12.04 -3.76 -5.48
CA ASN A 74 12.63 -3.40 -6.78
C ASN A 74 12.05 -2.09 -7.32
N TRP A 75 10.71 -1.97 -7.37
CA TRP A 75 10.05 -0.75 -7.82
C TRP A 75 10.41 0.47 -6.97
N ILE A 76 10.54 0.32 -5.66
CA ILE A 76 10.99 1.41 -4.78
C ILE A 76 12.40 1.87 -5.15
N GLN A 77 13.31 0.92 -5.43
CA GLN A 77 14.69 1.26 -5.81
C GLN A 77 14.75 1.92 -7.19
N GLU A 78 14.06 1.35 -8.16
CA GLU A 78 14.17 1.73 -9.57
C GLU A 78 13.29 2.92 -9.95
N VAL A 79 12.14 3.10 -9.30
CA VAL A 79 11.19 4.17 -9.61
C VAL A 79 11.16 5.21 -8.50
N PHE A 80 10.91 4.80 -7.25
CA PHE A 80 10.70 5.77 -6.16
C PHE A 80 11.97 6.57 -5.84
N PHE A 81 13.09 5.89 -5.58
CA PHE A 81 14.35 6.57 -5.21
C PHE A 81 15.07 7.21 -6.39
N LYS A 82 14.92 6.72 -7.61
CA LYS A 82 15.50 7.39 -8.80
C LYS A 82 14.73 8.66 -9.17
N ASN A 83 13.42 8.71 -8.86
CA ASN A 83 12.55 9.84 -9.23
C ASN A 83 12.03 10.62 -8.01
N THR A 84 12.88 10.86 -7.01
CA THR A 84 12.49 11.54 -5.75
C THR A 84 11.69 12.83 -5.94
N HIS A 85 12.00 13.61 -6.97
CA HIS A 85 11.31 14.86 -7.32
C HIS A 85 9.79 14.70 -7.56
N LEU A 86 9.34 13.51 -7.95
CA LEU A 86 7.93 13.20 -8.13
C LEU A 86 7.20 12.99 -6.80
N PHE A 87 7.91 12.59 -5.75
CA PHE A 87 7.33 12.15 -4.48
C PHE A 87 7.46 13.19 -3.35
N LYS A 88 8.20 14.29 -3.56
CA LYS A 88 8.38 15.35 -2.55
C LYS A 88 7.08 15.98 -2.04
N ASP A 89 6.04 15.97 -2.87
CA ASP A 89 4.75 16.58 -2.57
C ASP A 89 3.76 15.58 -1.94
N VAL A 90 4.16 14.31 -1.74
CA VAL A 90 3.34 13.29 -1.08
C VAL A 90 3.12 13.67 0.38
N ARG A 91 1.87 13.78 0.78
CA ARG A 91 1.43 14.15 2.13
C ARG A 91 0.91 12.97 2.95
N THR A 92 0.54 11.87 2.29
CA THR A 92 0.07 10.66 2.98
C THR A 92 0.65 9.42 2.29
N ILE A 93 1.22 8.51 3.08
CA ILE A 93 1.53 7.15 2.66
C ILE A 93 0.61 6.21 3.43
N VAL A 94 -0.16 5.39 2.71
CA VAL A 94 -1.02 4.35 3.29
C VAL A 94 -0.42 2.99 2.95
N SER A 95 -0.05 2.22 3.96
CA SER A 95 0.43 0.85 3.79
C SER A 95 -0.65 -0.12 4.22
N ILE A 96 -1.17 -0.90 3.28
CA ILE A 96 -2.19 -1.93 3.48
C ILE A 96 -1.55 -3.29 3.27
N THR A 97 -1.45 -4.07 4.34
CA THR A 97 -0.69 -5.33 4.32
C THR A 97 -1.40 -6.50 4.99
N THR A 98 -1.02 -7.71 4.58
CA THR A 98 -1.52 -8.96 5.17
C THR A 98 -0.36 -9.80 5.69
N HIS A 99 -0.47 -10.32 6.91
CA HIS A 99 0.53 -11.16 7.56
C HIS A 99 -0.04 -12.55 7.85
N GLY A 100 0.75 -13.60 7.58
CA GLY A 100 0.47 -14.94 8.12
C GLY A 100 0.79 -15.04 9.62
N SER A 101 1.72 -14.21 10.11
CA SER A 101 2.10 -14.16 11.53
C SER A 101 1.15 -13.30 12.37
N SER A 102 1.27 -13.42 13.70
CA SER A 102 0.58 -12.53 14.63
C SER A 102 1.29 -11.17 14.76
N LYS A 103 0.56 -10.15 15.20
CA LYS A 103 1.12 -8.82 15.49
C LYS A 103 2.31 -8.85 16.45
N PHE A 104 2.26 -9.72 17.47
CA PHE A 104 3.36 -9.87 18.42
C PHE A 104 4.65 -10.37 17.77
N ILE A 105 4.55 -11.36 16.87
CA ILE A 105 5.71 -11.86 16.13
C ILE A 105 6.26 -10.79 15.19
N ASN A 106 5.38 -10.05 14.51
CA ASN A 106 5.79 -8.92 13.67
C ASN A 106 6.55 -7.84 14.46
N LEU A 107 6.07 -7.53 15.68
CA LEU A 107 6.72 -6.59 16.59
C LEU A 107 8.12 -7.07 17.01
N LEU A 108 8.27 -8.35 17.37
CA LEU A 108 9.58 -8.93 17.71
C LEU A 108 10.55 -8.92 16.53
N GLN A 109 10.05 -8.99 15.30
CA GLN A 109 10.85 -8.85 14.07
C GLN A 109 11.18 -7.39 13.73
N GLY A 110 10.77 -6.43 14.57
CA GLY A 110 11.04 -5.00 14.41
C GLY A 110 10.15 -4.29 13.39
N GLU A 111 9.05 -4.93 12.96
CA GLU A 111 8.09 -4.38 11.98
C GLU A 111 8.79 -3.77 10.75
N TRP A 112 9.72 -4.52 10.14
CA TRP A 112 10.65 -3.98 9.13
C TRP A 112 9.95 -3.18 8.03
N GLY A 113 8.82 -3.63 7.50
CA GLY A 113 8.07 -2.89 6.47
C GLY A 113 7.62 -1.49 6.93
N ARG A 114 7.16 -1.39 8.19
CA ARG A 114 6.76 -0.11 8.79
C ARG A 114 7.97 0.78 9.04
N SER A 115 9.01 0.22 9.64
CA SER A 115 10.28 0.91 9.89
C SER A 115 10.92 1.40 8.59
N TYR A 116 10.89 0.61 7.52
CA TYR A 116 11.44 0.98 6.22
C TYR A 116 10.64 2.13 5.58
N THR A 117 9.31 2.08 5.66
CA THR A 117 8.44 3.19 5.20
C THR A 117 8.80 4.50 5.90
N GLU A 118 8.88 4.48 7.23
CA GLU A 118 9.15 5.65 8.05
C GLU A 118 10.59 6.17 7.86
N ASN A 119 11.57 5.27 7.89
CA ASN A 119 12.97 5.69 7.92
C ASN A 119 13.59 5.91 6.53
N ARG A 120 12.93 5.48 5.45
CA ARG A 120 13.43 5.62 4.08
C ARG A 120 12.48 6.39 3.17
N LEU A 121 11.23 5.95 3.04
CA LEU A 121 10.28 6.52 2.08
C LEU A 121 9.82 7.91 2.55
N ALA A 122 9.39 8.02 3.80
CA ALA A 122 8.86 9.26 4.36
C ALA A 122 9.84 10.44 4.26
N LYS A 123 11.15 10.17 4.34
CA LYS A 123 12.22 11.20 4.24
C LYS A 123 12.34 11.85 2.86
N ILE A 124 11.76 11.23 1.82
CA ILE A 124 11.71 11.78 0.46
C ILE A 124 10.46 12.63 0.25
N CYS A 125 9.39 12.32 0.99
CA CYS A 125 8.09 12.95 0.89
C CYS A 125 8.05 14.31 1.60
N ASN A 126 6.85 14.87 1.72
CA ASN A 126 6.65 16.10 2.48
C ASN A 126 7.12 15.94 3.93
N ASN A 127 7.70 17.00 4.53
CA ASN A 127 8.20 16.97 5.90
C ASN A 127 7.11 16.63 6.95
N SER A 128 5.84 16.82 6.62
CA SER A 128 4.69 16.48 7.47
C SER A 128 3.88 15.30 6.92
N VAL A 129 4.53 14.39 6.18
CA VAL A 129 3.88 13.20 5.62
C VAL A 129 3.25 12.36 6.73
N LYS A 130 1.96 12.06 6.60
CA LYS A 130 1.22 11.13 7.45
C LYS A 130 1.50 9.70 7.00
N LEU A 131 1.75 8.80 7.94
CA LEU A 131 2.00 7.39 7.68
C LEU A 131 0.87 6.55 8.27
N GLU A 132 0.01 6.04 7.41
CA GLU A 132 -1.13 5.23 7.78
C GLU A 132 -0.84 3.74 7.56
N TRP A 133 -1.27 2.90 8.49
CA TRP A 133 -0.96 1.47 8.47
C TRP A 133 -2.19 0.63 8.76
N ILE A 134 -2.63 -0.11 7.75
CA ILE A 134 -3.77 -1.04 7.84
C ILE A 134 -3.22 -2.45 7.66
N SER A 135 -3.46 -3.33 8.64
CA SER A 135 -2.88 -4.67 8.61
C SER A 135 -3.87 -5.75 9.07
N LEU A 136 -3.93 -6.83 8.30
CA LEU A 136 -4.58 -8.08 8.70
C LEU A 136 -3.52 -9.08 9.16
N TYR A 137 -3.67 -9.62 10.36
CA TYR A 137 -2.76 -10.62 10.92
C TYR A 137 -3.39 -12.00 10.95
N LYS A 138 -2.57 -13.05 10.88
CA LYS A 138 -2.99 -14.45 10.87
C LYS A 138 -4.01 -14.76 9.76
N ILE A 139 -3.82 -14.20 8.56
CA ILE A 139 -4.77 -14.34 7.44
C ILE A 139 -5.16 -15.79 7.15
N ASP A 140 -4.23 -16.74 7.29
CA ASP A 140 -4.48 -18.17 7.06
C ASP A 140 -5.45 -18.82 8.07
N ARG A 141 -5.81 -18.09 9.13
CA ARG A 141 -6.71 -18.53 10.22
C ARG A 141 -7.96 -17.67 10.34
N CYS A 142 -8.12 -16.66 9.49
CA CYS A 142 -9.29 -15.79 9.51
C CYS A 142 -10.51 -16.53 8.95
N THR A 143 -11.64 -16.33 9.61
CA THR A 143 -12.96 -16.70 9.12
C THR A 143 -13.40 -15.75 8.01
N HIS A 144 -14.36 -16.19 7.19
CA HIS A 144 -14.92 -15.35 6.14
C HIS A 144 -15.46 -14.01 6.67
N ASN A 145 -16.15 -14.03 7.82
CA ASN A 145 -16.67 -12.80 8.45
C ASN A 145 -15.55 -11.84 8.89
N GLU A 146 -14.42 -12.34 9.39
CA GLU A 146 -13.27 -11.49 9.73
C GLU A 146 -12.62 -10.87 8.50
N LEU A 147 -12.58 -11.59 7.38
CA LEU A 147 -12.11 -11.06 6.10
C LEU A 147 -13.04 -9.94 5.61
N GLU A 148 -14.36 -10.17 5.57
CA GLU A 148 -15.32 -9.14 5.16
C GLU A 148 -15.26 -7.89 6.06
N ASN A 149 -15.16 -8.07 7.38
CA ASN A 149 -14.99 -6.96 8.32
C ASN A 149 -13.69 -6.18 8.06
N TYR A 150 -12.61 -6.87 7.69
CA TYR A 150 -11.37 -6.22 7.33
C TYR A 150 -11.50 -5.40 6.05
N LEU A 151 -12.20 -5.89 5.01
CA LEU A 151 -12.46 -5.11 3.80
C LEU A 151 -13.32 -3.87 4.10
N ALA A 152 -14.34 -4.00 4.96
CA ALA A 152 -15.13 -2.87 5.43
C ALA A 152 -14.28 -1.83 6.16
N LYS A 153 -13.34 -2.27 7.01
CA LYS A 153 -12.35 -1.40 7.66
C LYS A 153 -11.46 -0.69 6.65
N VAL A 154 -10.89 -1.42 5.68
CA VAL A 154 -10.05 -0.84 4.61
C VAL A 154 -10.80 0.26 3.88
N LYS A 155 -12.05 0.01 3.49
CA LYS A 155 -12.91 1.00 2.83
C LYS A 155 -13.11 2.26 3.68
N SER A 156 -13.44 2.09 4.96
CA SER A 156 -13.66 3.19 5.90
C SER A 156 -12.40 4.04 6.07
N ASP A 157 -11.28 3.41 6.42
CA ASP A 157 -10.01 4.08 6.69
C ASP A 157 -9.49 4.83 5.45
N VAL A 158 -9.53 4.19 4.28
CA VAL A 158 -9.07 4.82 3.03
C VAL A 158 -9.91 6.06 2.69
N THR A 159 -11.22 6.00 2.93
CA THR A 159 -12.10 7.16 2.72
C THR A 159 -11.74 8.30 3.67
N GLU A 160 -11.46 8.00 4.94
CA GLU A 160 -11.08 8.98 5.96
C GLU A 160 -9.73 9.64 5.64
N PHE A 161 -8.70 8.85 5.32
CA PHE A 161 -7.34 9.34 5.05
C PHE A 161 -7.23 10.23 3.80
N ILE A 162 -8.20 10.11 2.91
CA ILE A 162 -8.27 10.88 1.66
C ILE A 162 -9.08 12.15 1.84
N ALA A 163 -10.04 12.16 2.77
CA ALA A 163 -10.85 13.33 3.08
C ALA A 163 -10.13 14.35 3.98
N GLY A 164 -9.17 13.90 4.81
CA GLY A 164 -8.41 14.75 5.76
C GLY A 164 -7.04 15.21 5.29
#